data_AF-A0A8D0FL65-F1
#
_entry.id   AF-A0A8D0FL65-F1
#
_cell.length_a   1.000
_cell.length_b   1.000
_cell.length_c   1.000
_cell.angle_alpha   90.00
_cell.angle_beta   90.00
_cell.angle_gamma   90.00
#
_symmetry.space_group_name_H-M   'P 1'
#
loop_
_entity.id
_entity.type
_entity.pdbx_description
1 polymer ?
#
loop_
_entity_poly.entity_id
_entity_poly.type
_entity_poly.pdbx_seq_one_letter_code
_entity_poly.pdbx_strand_id
1 'polypeptide(L)' 'HLHKCVRAFSFRELCRKNNRKEAAAKFYIFLVLKKQSVVELSQSAPFADITATLGPMFSAPEIM' A
#
# COMPACT_ATOMS: atom_id res chain seq x y z
N HIS A 1 -24.45 9.90 -8.23
CA HIS A 1 -23.34 10.40 -7.40
C HIS A 1 -22.50 9.20 -7.00
N LEU A 2 -21.32 9.06 -7.61
CA LEU A 2 -20.59 7.80 -7.78
C LEU A 2 -19.83 7.40 -6.50
N HIS A 3 -20.27 6.33 -5.81
CA HIS A 3 -19.46 5.65 -4.80
C HIS A 3 -18.34 4.87 -5.52
N LYS A 4 -17.18 5.50 -5.74
CA LYS A 4 -15.95 4.73 -5.95
C LYS A 4 -15.65 4.05 -4.61
N CYS A 5 -15.97 2.77 -4.49
CA CYS A 5 -15.51 1.94 -3.38
C CYS A 5 -13.98 1.83 -3.50
N VAL A 6 -13.27 2.69 -2.80
CA VAL A 6 -11.80 2.64 -2.71
C VAL A 6 -11.45 1.37 -1.95
N ARG A 7 -10.90 0.37 -2.65
CA ARG A 7 -10.36 -0.82 -1.99
C ARG A 7 -9.07 -0.43 -1.28
N ALA A 8 -9.08 -0.46 0.04
CA ALA A 8 -7.93 -0.21 0.90
C ALA A 8 -7.47 -1.51 1.57
N PHE A 9 -6.17 -1.67 1.75
CA PHE A 9 -5.57 -2.84 2.39
C PHE A 9 -4.78 -2.44 3.63
N SER A 10 -4.96 -3.19 4.73
CA SER A 10 -4.23 -3.03 5.97
C SER A 10 -2.86 -3.72 5.91
N PHE A 11 -1.79 -2.99 6.21
CA PHE A 11 -0.45 -3.55 6.31
C PHE A 11 -0.32 -4.50 7.51
N ARG A 12 -0.96 -4.17 8.64
CA ARG A 12 -1.01 -5.03 9.82
C ARG A 12 -1.63 -6.39 9.51
N GLU A 13 -2.77 -6.42 8.81
CA GLU A 13 -3.42 -7.68 8.41
C GLU A 13 -2.56 -8.46 7.40
N LEU A 14 -1.93 -7.77 6.45
CA LEU A 14 -1.01 -8.38 5.49
C LEU A 14 0.19 -9.06 6.16
N CYS A 15 0.60 -8.56 7.33
CA CYS A 15 1.74 -9.08 8.10
C CYS A 15 1.34 -10.00 9.26
N ARG A 16 0.06 -10.33 9.46
CA ARG A 16 -0.44 -11.04 10.66
C ARG A 16 0.28 -12.35 10.99
N LYS A 17 0.81 -13.05 10.00
CA LYS A 17 1.54 -14.32 10.15
C LYS A 17 3.02 -14.23 9.78
N ASN A 18 3.53 -13.02 9.59
CA ASN A 18 4.92 -12.82 9.17
C ASN A 18 5.86 -12.70 10.36
N ASN A 19 7.08 -13.18 10.17
CA ASN A 19 8.18 -12.84 11.06
C ASN A 19 8.68 -11.39 10.80
N ARG A 20 9.56 -10.89 11.67
CA ARG A 20 10.10 -9.53 11.58
C ARG A 20 10.80 -9.24 10.24
N LYS A 21 11.53 -10.22 9.69
CA LYS A 21 12.26 -10.07 8.42
C LYS A 21 11.29 -9.91 7.25
N GLU A 22 10.25 -10.74 7.19
CA GLU A 22 9.21 -10.69 6.15
C GLU A 22 8.40 -9.40 6.22
N ALA A 23 8.01 -8.96 7.42
CA ALA A 23 7.30 -7.70 7.61
C ALA A 23 8.15 -6.50 7.14
N ALA A 24 9.43 -6.46 7.49
CA ALA A 24 10.35 -5.41 7.04
C ALA A 24 10.53 -5.40 5.51
N ALA A 25 10.66 -6.58 4.89
CA ALA A 25 10.76 -6.68 3.43
C ALA A 25 9.47 -6.17 2.74
N LYS A 26 8.29 -6.55 3.24
CA LYS A 26 7.01 -6.04 2.72
C LYS A 26 6.86 -4.53 2.91
N PHE A 27 7.29 -4.00 4.04
CA PHE A 27 7.26 -2.56 4.29
C PHE A 27 8.15 -1.81 3.28
N TYR A 28 9.35 -2.31 3.02
CA TYR A 28 10.23 -1.73 2.01
C TYR A 28 9.60 -1.79 0.60
N ILE A 29 8.97 -2.91 0.23
CA ILE A 29 8.24 -3.03 -1.03
C ILE A 29 7.13 -1.98 -1.13
N PHE A 30 6.39 -1.71 -0.05
CA PHE A 30 5.38 -0.64 -0.03
C PHE A 30 6.00 0.73 -0.33
N LEU A 31 7.17 1.04 0.23
CA LEU A 31 7.87 2.30 -0.06
C LEU A 31 8.28 2.41 -1.54
N VAL A 32 8.75 1.31 -2.13
CA VAL A 32 9.09 1.26 -3.57
C VAL A 32 7.84 1.48 -4.43
N LEU A 33 6.75 0.79 -4.14
CA LEU A 33 5.49 0.93 -4.88
C LEU A 33 4.89 2.34 -4.74
N LYS A 34 5.00 2.96 -3.56
CA LYS A 34 4.59 4.36 -3.35
C LYS A 34 5.45 5.32 -4.17
N LYS A 35 6.77 5.10 -4.20
CA LYS A 35 7.69 5.90 -5.04
C LYS A 35 7.33 5.81 -6.52
N GLN A 36 6.88 4.64 -6.99
CA GLN A 36 6.41 4.42 -8.37
C GLN A 36 4.97 4.87 -8.60
N SER A 37 4.29 5.44 -7.60
CA SER A 37 2.88 5.85 -7.66
C SER A 37 1.91 4.71 -8.02
N VAL A 38 2.29 3.46 -7.73
CA VAL A 38 1.45 2.28 -7.92
C VAL A 38 0.44 2.14 -6.78
N VAL A 39 0.84 2.55 -5.58
CA VAL A 39 -0.03 2.62 -4.39
C VAL A 39 0.09 3.97 -3.72
N GLU A 40 -0.98 4.40 -3.08
CA GLU A 40 -0.97 5.48 -2.10
C GLU A 40 -0.98 4.89 -0.69
N LEU A 41 -0.14 5.42 0.20
CA LEU A 41 -0.01 4.95 1.59
C LEU A 41 -0.51 6.04 2.54
N SER A 42 -1.27 5.65 3.56
CA SER A 42 -1.74 6.54 4.62
C SER A 42 -1.49 5.94 6.00
N GLN A 43 -1.13 6.79 6.96
CA GLN A 43 -0.96 6.46 8.36
C GLN A 43 -1.58 7.61 9.18
N SER A 44 -2.61 7.33 9.96
CA SER A 44 -3.42 8.36 10.64
C SER A 44 -2.74 8.99 11.86
N ALA A 45 -1.80 8.27 12.48
CA ALA A 45 -1.04 8.70 13.65
C ALA A 45 0.29 7.92 13.71
N PRO A 46 1.30 8.38 14.46
CA PRO A 46 2.55 7.64 14.63
C PRO A 46 2.30 6.19 15.07
N PHE A 47 2.92 5.24 14.37
CA PHE A 47 2.79 3.79 14.61
C PHE A 47 1.38 3.20 14.47
N ALA A 48 0.40 3.98 14.00
CA ALA A 48 -0.88 3.45 13.56
C ALA A 48 -0.69 2.55 12.34
N ASP A 49 -1.71 1.75 12.02
CA ASP A 49 -1.69 0.91 10.84
C ASP A 49 -1.47 1.73 9.55
N ILE A 50 -0.81 1.10 8.59
CA ILE A 50 -0.57 1.69 7.28
C ILE A 50 -1.58 1.09 6.31
N THR A 51 -2.41 1.94 5.71
CA THR A 51 -3.37 1.53 4.71
C THR A 51 -2.86 1.86 3.32
N ALA A 52 -2.94 0.91 2.39
CA ALA A 52 -2.61 1.11 0.99
C ALA A 52 -3.87 1.19 0.13
N THR A 53 -3.93 2.18 -0.77
CA THR A 53 -4.96 2.31 -1.81
C THR A 53 -4.31 2.32 -3.20
N LEU A 54 -5.10 2.15 -4.26
CA LEU A 54 -4.58 2.17 -5.63
C LEU A 54 -4.05 3.56 -5.99
N GLY A 55 -2.83 3.61 -6.52
CA GLY A 55 -2.21 4.82 -7.07
C GLY A 55 -2.48 4.98 -8.57
N PRO A 56 -2.15 6.14 -9.15
CA PRO A 56 -2.41 6.45 -10.55
C PRO A 56 -1.71 5.50 -11.54
N MET A 57 -0.55 4.93 -11.16
CA MET A 57 0.20 4.01 -12.02
C MET A 57 -0.24 2.54 -11.88
N PHE A 58 -1.24 2.23 -11.04
CA PHE A 58 -1.69 0.85 -10.84
C PHE A 58 -2.25 0.18 -12.10
N SER A 59 -2.90 0.96 -12.97
CA SER A 59 -3.47 0.50 -14.23
C SER A 59 -2.99 1.31 -15.44
N ALA A 60 -1.88 2.04 -15.28
CA ALA A 60 -1.30 2.75 -16.41
C ALA A 60 -0.80 1.68 -17.40
N PRO A 61 -1.23 1.71 -18.68
CA PRO A 61 -0.60 0.87 -19.69
C PRO A 61 0.87 1.26 -19.75
N GLU A 62 1.79 0.29 -19.68
CA GLU A 62 3.20 0.54 -19.98
C GLU A 62 3.28 1.05 -21.43
N ILE A 63 3.36 2.37 -21.59
CA ILE A 63 3.71 3.00 -22.86
C ILE A 63 4.97 3.81 -22.61
N MET A 64 6.09 3.15 -22.89
CA MET A 64 7.19 3.77 -23.63
C MET A 64 6.99 3.45 -25.10
#